data_AF-A0A6A1VFJ7-F1
#
_entry.id   AF-A0A6A1VFJ7-F1
#
_cell.length_a   1.000
_cell.length_b   1.000
_cell.length_c   1.000
_cell.angle_alpha   90.00
_cell.angle_beta   90.00
_cell.angle_gamma   90.00
#
_symmetry.space_group_name_H-M   'P 1'
#
loop_
_entity.id
_entity.type
_entity.pdbx_description
1 polymer ?
#
loop_
_entity_poly.entity_id
_entity_poly.type
_entity_poly.pdbx_seq_one_letter_code
_entity_poly.pdbx_strand_id
1 'polypeptide(L)'
;MSSLSKNVLQLFLVMLLGFSMTLFTFAADLTPKNDSATRPNFLDRKMARVTIFNDLGEGLNLTVHCKSGHSDLGVHKVAYPKGFYAFNFRPNFFGTTLYFCGFRWPDSPLHMFDIYVFQRDREVCGKCFWKIREDGPCMFNYETKEYDLCSNWNNRRKF
;
A
#
# COMPACT_ATOMS: atom_id res chain seq x y z
N MET A 1 -64.33 40.82 4.06
CA MET A 1 -63.16 40.27 3.33
C MET A 1 -62.35 41.45 2.84
N SER A 2 -61.02 41.52 2.90
CA SER A 2 -59.96 40.50 2.97
C SER A 2 -58.64 41.28 2.99
N SER A 3 -57.48 40.88 3.52
CA SER A 3 -57.00 39.66 4.18
C SER A 3 -55.60 39.96 4.78
N LEU A 4 -55.30 41.23 5.11
CA LEU A 4 -53.91 41.66 5.38
C LEU A 4 -53.64 42.14 6.82
N SER A 5 -54.65 42.52 7.61
CA SER A 5 -54.42 42.99 9.00
C SER A 5 -54.62 41.95 10.11
N LYS A 6 -55.21 40.78 9.80
CA LYS A 6 -55.48 39.73 10.80
C LYS A 6 -54.27 38.80 11.04
N ASN A 7 -53.46 38.58 10.01
CA ASN A 7 -52.32 37.66 10.08
C ASN A 7 -51.14 38.28 10.82
N VAL A 8 -50.94 39.59 10.66
CA VAL A 8 -49.87 40.34 11.36
C VAL A 8 -50.16 40.39 12.86
N LEU A 9 -51.41 40.62 13.26
CA LEU A 9 -51.81 40.65 14.67
C LEU A 9 -51.78 39.25 15.32
N GLN A 10 -52.07 38.19 14.56
CA GLN A 10 -51.88 36.80 15.04
C GLN A 10 -50.41 36.43 15.24
N LEU A 11 -49.51 36.89 14.37
CA LEU A 11 -48.07 36.62 14.50
C LEU A 11 -47.46 37.25 15.77
N PHE A 12 -47.93 38.43 16.18
CA PHE A 12 -47.43 39.09 17.40
C PHE A 12 -47.95 38.46 18.70
N LEU A 13 -49.11 37.81 18.69
CA LEU A 13 -49.65 37.13 19.87
C LEU A 13 -48.95 35.78 20.17
N VAL A 14 -48.47 35.09 19.13
CA VAL A 14 -47.75 33.80 19.28
C VAL A 14 -46.34 34.00 19.86
N MET A 15 -45.77 35.20 19.70
CA MET A 15 -44.43 35.53 20.23
C MET A 15 -44.43 35.90 21.73
N LEU A 16 -45.59 36.16 22.34
CA LEU A 16 -45.70 36.60 23.74
C LEU A 16 -46.15 35.49 24.72
N LEU A 17 -46.53 34.30 24.23
CA LEU A 17 -46.96 33.18 25.08
C LEU A 17 -46.19 31.86 24.84
N GLY A 18 -45.09 31.92 24.08
CA GLY A 18 -44.31 30.74 23.67
C GLY A 18 -42.95 30.59 24.37
N PHE A 19 -42.76 31.19 25.55
CA PHE A 19 -41.63 30.87 26.42
C PHE A 19 -41.93 29.55 27.15
N SER A 20 -41.64 28.42 26.50
CA SER A 20 -41.56 27.13 27.18
C SER A 20 -40.33 26.37 26.70
N MET A 21 -39.39 26.31 27.64
CA MET A 21 -38.05 25.75 27.59
C MET A 21 -38.12 24.25 27.28
N THR A 22 -37.95 23.87 26.02
CA THR A 22 -37.53 22.50 25.70
C THR A 22 -36.10 22.57 25.17
N LEU A 23 -35.17 22.14 26.03
CA LEU A 23 -33.78 21.89 25.64
C LEU A 23 -33.78 20.80 24.56
N PHE A 24 -33.84 21.21 23.31
CA PHE A 24 -33.20 20.44 22.26
C PHE A 24 -31.73 20.80 22.31
N THR A 25 -30.95 19.99 23.02
CA THR A 25 -29.51 19.92 22.83
C THR A 25 -29.27 19.51 21.37
N PHE A 26 -29.21 20.50 20.49
CA PHE A 26 -28.38 20.38 19.31
C PHE A 26 -26.95 20.34 19.84
N ALA A 27 -26.51 19.15 20.25
CA ALA A 27 -25.12 18.82 20.03
C ALA A 27 -24.95 18.88 18.51
N ALA A 28 -24.65 20.08 18.00
CA ALA A 28 -23.82 20.15 16.81
C ALA A 28 -22.63 19.26 17.15
N ASP A 29 -22.51 18.17 16.42
CA ASP A 29 -21.48 17.17 16.57
C ASP A 29 -20.13 17.88 16.38
N LEU A 30 -19.60 18.49 17.45
CA LEU A 30 -18.23 18.95 17.57
C LEU A 30 -17.38 17.72 17.93
N THR A 31 -17.56 16.62 17.20
CA THR A 31 -16.41 15.77 16.99
C THR A 31 -15.44 16.61 16.18
N PRO A 32 -14.20 16.83 16.64
CA PRO A 32 -13.16 17.20 15.70
C PRO A 32 -13.10 16.04 14.73
N LYS A 33 -13.69 16.22 13.55
CA LYS A 33 -13.38 15.36 12.42
C LYS A 33 -11.91 15.61 12.18
N ASN A 34 -11.06 14.80 12.81
CA ASN A 34 -9.64 14.77 12.55
C ASN A 34 -9.47 14.13 11.18
N ASP A 35 -9.98 14.81 10.16
CA ASP A 35 -9.58 14.66 8.78
C ASP A 35 -8.16 15.26 8.70
N SER A 36 -7.21 14.59 9.34
CA SER A 36 -5.84 14.57 8.83
C SER A 36 -5.78 13.72 7.56
N ALA A 37 -6.76 13.88 6.66
CA ALA A 37 -6.54 13.73 5.25
C ALA A 37 -5.64 14.90 4.84
N THR A 38 -4.36 14.80 5.23
CA THR A 38 -3.26 15.50 4.58
C THR A 38 -3.55 15.34 3.10
N ARG A 39 -3.85 16.46 2.42
CA ARG A 39 -3.91 16.50 0.95
C ARG A 39 -2.75 15.61 0.47
N PRO A 40 -2.96 14.54 -0.30
CA PRO A 40 -1.84 13.70 -0.69
C PRO A 40 -0.88 14.61 -1.44
N ASN A 41 0.19 15.01 -0.76
CA ASN A 41 1.23 15.79 -1.38
C ASN A 41 1.75 14.84 -2.44
N PHE A 42 1.52 15.19 -3.70
CA PHE A 42 1.99 14.44 -4.87
C PHE A 42 3.52 14.18 -4.83
N LEU A 43 4.22 14.89 -3.95
CA LEU A 43 5.64 14.77 -3.66
C LEU A 43 6.00 13.76 -2.55
N ASP A 44 5.05 13.29 -1.74
CA ASP A 44 5.33 12.32 -0.66
C ASP A 44 5.30 10.88 -1.20
N ARG A 45 6.30 10.55 -2.02
CA ARG A 45 6.54 9.15 -2.39
C ARG A 45 7.11 8.42 -1.20
N LYS A 46 6.23 7.67 -0.52
CA LYS A 46 6.57 6.78 0.57
C LYS A 46 7.78 5.91 0.21
N MET A 47 8.68 5.74 1.18
CA MET A 47 9.80 4.81 1.07
C MET A 47 9.24 3.38 0.93
N ALA A 48 9.71 2.67 -0.09
CA ALA A 48 9.40 1.26 -0.30
C ALA A 48 10.57 0.40 0.18
N ARG A 49 10.25 -0.77 0.74
CA ARG A 49 11.22 -1.79 1.11
C ARG A 49 10.83 -3.12 0.47
N VAL A 50 11.74 -3.73 -0.27
CA VAL A 50 11.61 -5.11 -0.74
C VAL A 50 12.42 -6.01 0.17
N THR A 51 11.81 -7.08 0.67
CA THR A 51 12.45 -8.13 1.46
C THR A 51 12.17 -9.47 0.81
N ILE A 52 13.22 -10.24 0.55
CA ILE A 52 13.20 -11.50 -0.18
C ILE A 52 13.69 -12.58 0.77
N PHE A 53 12.83 -13.56 1.06
CA PHE A 53 13.13 -14.73 1.86
C PHE A 53 13.36 -15.95 0.96
N ASN A 54 14.27 -16.81 1.40
CA ASN A 54 14.47 -18.11 0.80
C ASN A 54 13.46 -19.12 1.39
N ASP A 55 12.57 -19.65 0.55
CA ASP A 55 11.54 -20.66 0.89
C ASP A 55 11.70 -21.91 0.01
N LEU A 56 12.94 -22.21 -0.46
CA LEU A 56 13.25 -23.36 -1.31
C LEU A 56 13.37 -24.68 -0.51
N GLY A 57 13.70 -24.61 0.78
CA GLY A 57 13.92 -25.78 1.63
C GLY A 57 15.37 -25.98 2.06
N GLU A 58 15.61 -27.03 2.85
CA GLU A 58 16.94 -27.32 3.41
C GLU A 58 17.99 -27.61 2.33
N GLY A 59 19.22 -27.14 2.56
CA GLY A 59 20.35 -27.34 1.64
C GLY A 59 20.36 -26.43 0.40
N LEU A 60 19.28 -25.70 0.12
CA LEU A 60 19.18 -24.83 -1.06
C LEU A 60 19.46 -23.38 -0.69
N ASN A 61 20.68 -22.91 -0.96
CA ASN A 61 21.04 -21.50 -0.81
C ASN A 61 20.64 -20.70 -2.05
N LEU A 62 19.77 -19.72 -1.85
CA LEU A 62 19.31 -18.82 -2.91
C LEU A 62 20.36 -17.74 -3.20
N THR A 63 20.74 -17.60 -4.46
CA THR A 63 21.52 -16.47 -4.97
C THR A 63 20.59 -15.48 -5.64
N VAL A 64 20.66 -14.21 -5.22
CA VAL A 64 19.81 -13.11 -5.69
C VAL A 64 20.69 -12.03 -6.32
N HIS A 65 20.36 -11.58 -7.52
CA HIS A 65 20.99 -10.41 -8.15
C HIS A 65 19.91 -9.45 -8.63
N CYS A 66 19.85 -8.24 -8.09
CA CYS A 66 18.80 -7.27 -8.43
C CYS A 66 19.37 -6.01 -9.10
N LYS A 67 18.62 -5.46 -10.05
CA LYS A 67 18.94 -4.22 -10.77
C LYS A 67 17.71 -3.33 -10.93
N SER A 68 17.94 -2.02 -11.09
CA SER A 68 16.94 -1.03 -11.51
C SER A 68 17.56 0.00 -12.44
N GLY A 69 17.18 -0.01 -13.72
CA GLY A 69 17.81 0.82 -14.74
C GLY A 69 19.33 0.58 -14.78
N HIS A 70 20.12 1.62 -14.50
CA HIS A 70 21.58 1.56 -14.43
C HIS A 70 22.13 1.25 -13.02
N SER A 71 21.26 1.09 -12.03
CA SER A 71 21.66 0.76 -10.66
C SER A 71 21.72 -0.74 -10.47
N ASP A 72 22.90 -1.25 -10.13
CA ASP A 72 23.14 -2.65 -9.78
C ASP A 72 23.23 -2.76 -8.25
N LEU A 73 22.38 -3.61 -7.66
CA LEU A 73 22.37 -3.85 -6.21
C LEU A 73 23.33 -4.97 -5.79
N GLY A 74 23.99 -5.62 -6.74
CA GLY A 74 24.94 -6.70 -6.53
C GLY A 74 24.30 -8.06 -6.30
N VAL A 75 25.16 -9.04 -6.06
CA VAL A 75 24.79 -10.44 -5.83
C VAL A 75 24.81 -10.75 -4.34
N HIS A 76 23.74 -11.37 -3.85
CA HIS A 76 23.52 -11.69 -2.44
C HIS A 76 23.18 -13.18 -2.29
N LYS A 77 23.72 -13.84 -1.26
CA LYS A 77 23.35 -15.21 -0.91
C LYS A 77 22.38 -15.19 0.28
N VAL A 78 21.30 -15.95 0.18
CA VAL A 78 20.22 -16.02 1.15
C VAL A 78 20.05 -17.47 1.59
N ALA A 79 20.48 -17.77 2.82
CA ALA A 79 20.43 -19.12 3.36
C ALA A 79 19.02 -19.52 3.81
N TYR A 80 18.72 -20.82 3.77
CA TYR A 80 17.57 -21.41 4.42
C TYR A 80 17.97 -21.99 5.79
N PRO A 81 17.11 -21.95 6.83
CA PRO A 81 15.86 -21.20 6.93
C PRO A 81 16.08 -19.76 7.41
N LYS A 82 15.05 -18.90 7.28
CA LYS A 82 14.98 -17.53 7.84
C LYS A 82 15.96 -16.50 7.26
N GLY A 83 16.87 -16.86 6.36
CA GLY A 83 17.70 -15.90 5.66
C GLY A 83 16.86 -14.97 4.77
N PHE A 84 17.27 -13.71 4.68
CA PHE A 84 16.65 -12.74 3.79
C PHE A 84 17.67 -11.78 3.17
N TYR A 85 17.32 -11.23 2.02
CA TYR A 85 17.96 -10.06 1.43
C TYR A 85 16.92 -8.94 1.32
N ALA A 86 17.31 -7.70 1.61
CA ALA A 86 16.39 -6.58 1.56
C ALA A 86 17.08 -5.27 1.18
N PHE A 87 16.34 -4.41 0.48
CA PHE A 87 16.79 -3.08 0.09
C PHE A 87 15.64 -2.09 0.17
N ASN A 88 15.98 -0.82 0.44
CA ASN A 88 15.03 0.29 0.50
C ASN A 88 15.27 1.24 -0.66
N PHE A 89 14.20 1.85 -1.15
CA PHE A 89 14.30 2.88 -2.19
C PHE A 89 13.10 3.82 -2.11
N ARG A 90 13.20 4.95 -2.79
CA ARG A 90 12.06 5.82 -3.08
C ARG A 90 11.74 5.71 -4.55
N PRO A 91 10.48 5.41 -4.94
CA PRO A 91 10.12 5.41 -6.34
C PRO A 91 10.36 6.78 -6.99
N ASN A 92 10.60 6.78 -8.30
CA ASN A 92 10.90 7.98 -9.07
C ASN A 92 9.63 8.79 -9.36
N PHE A 93 9.81 10.03 -9.83
CA PHE A 93 8.70 10.95 -10.05
C PHE A 93 7.74 10.57 -11.16
N PHE A 94 8.26 9.90 -12.17
CA PHE A 94 7.49 9.54 -13.34
C PHE A 94 6.72 8.22 -13.16
N GLY A 95 6.81 7.59 -11.98
CA GLY A 95 6.10 6.34 -11.70
C GLY A 95 6.59 5.18 -12.57
N THR A 96 7.87 5.19 -12.93
CA THR A 96 8.49 4.19 -13.81
C THR A 96 9.48 3.29 -13.07
N THR A 97 9.56 3.38 -11.73
CA THR A 97 10.48 2.55 -10.95
C THR A 97 10.18 1.08 -11.12
N LEU A 98 11.22 0.34 -11.52
CA LEU A 98 11.20 -1.09 -11.76
C LEU A 98 12.46 -1.69 -11.15
N TYR A 99 12.30 -2.68 -10.28
CA TYR A 99 13.39 -3.56 -9.87
C TYR A 99 13.12 -4.95 -10.42
N PHE A 100 14.11 -5.51 -11.11
CA PHE A 100 14.09 -6.88 -11.58
C PHE A 100 15.25 -7.64 -10.95
N CYS A 101 15.00 -8.91 -10.64
CA CYS A 101 15.97 -9.77 -9.98
C CYS A 101 16.12 -11.11 -10.72
N GLY A 102 17.35 -11.61 -10.71
CA GLY A 102 17.70 -12.97 -11.06
C GLY A 102 17.84 -13.81 -9.81
N PHE A 103 17.32 -15.03 -9.87
CA PHE A 103 17.31 -16.00 -8.78
C PHE A 103 17.91 -17.31 -9.28
N ARG A 104 18.84 -17.87 -8.50
CA ARG A 104 19.48 -19.14 -8.82
C ARG A 104 19.80 -19.91 -7.54
N TRP A 105 19.64 -21.21 -7.57
CA TRP A 105 20.05 -22.14 -6.52
C TRP A 105 20.76 -23.34 -7.16
N PRO A 106 21.33 -24.29 -6.38
CA PRO A 106 21.95 -25.48 -6.94
C PRO A 106 21.01 -26.21 -7.91
N ASP A 107 21.57 -26.64 -9.04
CA ASP A 107 20.88 -27.38 -10.10
C ASP A 107 19.67 -26.69 -10.76
N SER A 108 19.43 -25.40 -10.45
CA SER A 108 18.38 -24.61 -11.07
C SER A 108 18.86 -23.84 -12.31
N PRO A 109 17.98 -23.59 -13.29
CA PRO A 109 18.23 -22.54 -14.27
C PRO A 109 18.21 -21.14 -13.58
N LEU A 110 18.57 -20.10 -14.32
CA LEU A 110 18.38 -18.72 -13.87
C LEU A 110 16.89 -18.35 -14.00
N HIS A 111 16.26 -18.00 -12.90
CA HIS A 111 14.89 -17.52 -12.84
C HIS A 111 14.84 -16.00 -12.76
N MET A 112 13.96 -15.38 -13.55
CA MET A 112 13.84 -13.93 -13.63
C MET A 112 12.51 -13.46 -13.07
N PHE A 113 12.49 -12.36 -12.34
CA PHE A 113 11.23 -11.74 -11.90
C PHE A 113 11.33 -10.24 -11.68
N ASP A 114 10.24 -9.53 -11.94
CA ASP A 114 10.10 -8.11 -11.65
C ASP A 114 9.60 -7.94 -10.21
N ILE A 115 10.54 -7.96 -9.27
CA ILE A 115 10.27 -7.97 -7.83
C ILE A 115 9.56 -6.71 -7.34
N TYR A 116 9.71 -5.60 -8.07
CA TYR A 116 8.94 -4.39 -7.84
C TYR A 116 8.60 -3.70 -9.16
N VAL A 117 7.32 -3.41 -9.38
CA VAL A 117 6.80 -2.63 -10.50
C VAL A 117 5.94 -1.51 -9.94
N PHE A 118 6.31 -0.25 -10.12
CA PHE A 118 5.60 0.88 -9.51
C PHE A 118 4.08 0.86 -9.72
N GLN A 119 3.63 0.59 -10.94
CA GLN A 119 2.19 0.57 -11.26
C GLN A 119 1.44 -0.58 -10.57
N ARG A 120 2.10 -1.71 -10.33
CA ARG A 120 1.53 -2.86 -9.61
C ARG A 120 1.56 -2.65 -8.10
N ASP A 121 2.64 -2.07 -7.60
CA ASP A 121 3.00 -2.20 -6.19
C ASP A 121 2.83 -0.92 -5.36
N ARG A 122 2.73 0.27 -5.96
CA ARG A 122 2.78 1.54 -5.19
C ARG A 122 1.74 1.67 -4.08
N GLU A 123 0.55 1.09 -4.27
CA GLU A 123 -0.56 1.20 -3.30
C GLU A 123 -0.43 0.16 -2.18
N VAL A 124 0.10 -1.02 -2.49
CA VAL A 124 0.13 -2.18 -1.59
C VAL A 124 1.50 -2.35 -0.90
N CYS A 125 2.56 -1.81 -1.50
CA CYS A 125 3.94 -2.07 -1.14
C CYS A 125 4.63 -0.85 -0.51
N GLY A 126 4.30 -0.56 0.74
CA GLY A 126 5.23 0.16 1.63
C GLY A 126 6.36 -0.77 2.09
N LYS A 127 6.01 -2.02 2.39
CA LYS A 127 6.93 -3.13 2.64
C LYS A 127 6.44 -4.32 1.82
N CYS A 128 7.20 -4.75 0.84
CA CYS A 128 6.94 -5.99 0.11
C CYS A 128 7.75 -7.10 0.75
N PHE A 129 7.07 -8.17 1.17
CA PHE A 129 7.70 -9.40 1.58
C PHE A 129 7.46 -10.45 0.52
N TRP A 130 8.53 -11.03 0.00
CA TRP A 130 8.50 -12.07 -1.02
C TRP A 130 9.14 -13.33 -0.48
N LYS A 131 8.50 -14.47 -0.72
CA LYS A 131 9.11 -15.79 -0.58
C LYS A 131 9.44 -16.32 -1.97
N ILE A 132 10.65 -16.82 -2.13
CA ILE A 132 11.08 -17.46 -3.37
C ILE A 132 10.97 -18.96 -3.20
N ARG A 133 10.16 -19.58 -4.06
CA ARG A 133 9.95 -21.02 -4.18
C ARG A 133 10.32 -21.48 -5.58
N GLU A 134 10.36 -22.78 -5.83
CA GLU A 134 10.71 -23.34 -7.14
C GLU A 134 9.68 -22.96 -8.22
N ASP A 135 8.40 -23.02 -7.88
CA ASP A 135 7.27 -22.70 -8.76
C ASP A 135 7.12 -21.20 -9.04
N GLY A 136 7.58 -20.35 -8.13
CA GLY A 136 7.62 -18.92 -8.35
C GLY A 136 7.81 -18.07 -7.08
N PRO A 137 7.90 -16.75 -7.25
CA PRO A 137 7.82 -15.80 -6.16
C PRO A 137 6.38 -15.64 -5.67
N CYS A 138 6.19 -15.68 -4.35
CA CYS A 138 4.92 -15.38 -3.70
C CYS A 138 5.05 -14.18 -2.78
N MET A 139 4.19 -13.18 -2.95
CA MET A 139 4.16 -11.99 -2.11
C MET A 139 3.26 -12.21 -0.90
N PHE A 140 3.62 -11.60 0.23
CA PHE A 140 2.76 -11.56 1.40
C PHE A 140 1.50 -10.74 1.12
N ASN A 141 0.36 -11.35 1.39
CA ASN A 141 -0.95 -10.76 1.29
C ASN A 141 -1.38 -10.20 2.63
N TYR A 142 -1.59 -8.89 2.70
CA TYR A 142 -1.98 -8.22 3.93
C TYR A 142 -3.43 -8.50 4.34
N GLU A 143 -4.27 -9.00 3.44
CA GLU A 143 -5.66 -9.36 3.73
C GLU A 143 -5.74 -10.76 4.35
N THR A 144 -5.19 -11.77 3.67
CA THR A 144 -5.23 -13.17 4.12
C THR A 144 -4.18 -13.52 5.17
N LYS A 145 -3.14 -12.67 5.32
CA LYS A 145 -1.96 -12.90 6.18
C LYS A 145 -1.10 -14.08 5.76
N GLU A 146 -1.14 -14.44 4.48
CA GLU A 146 -0.39 -15.56 3.91
C GLU A 146 0.49 -15.11 2.74
N TYR A 147 1.34 -16.01 2.23
CA TYR A 147 2.12 -15.81 1.01
C TYR A 147 1.44 -16.49 -0.17
N ASP A 148 0.26 -15.97 -0.55
CA ASP A 148 -0.64 -16.57 -1.54
C ASP A 148 -0.75 -15.74 -2.85
N LEU A 149 -0.15 -14.55 -2.90
CA LEU A 149 -0.03 -13.75 -4.12
C LEU A 149 1.16 -14.21 -4.96
N CYS A 150 1.03 -15.40 -5.54
CA CYS A 150 2.07 -16.05 -6.34
C CYS A 150 2.04 -15.63 -7.80
N SER A 151 3.21 -15.57 -8.42
CA SER A 151 3.38 -15.24 -9.83
C SER A 151 4.32 -16.23 -10.50
N ASN A 152 4.12 -16.45 -11.80
CA ASN A 152 5.08 -17.22 -12.59
C ASN A 152 6.38 -16.42 -12.80
N TRP A 153 7.45 -17.15 -13.07
CA TRP A 153 8.71 -16.57 -13.53
C TRP A 153 8.55 -15.81 -14.85
N ASN A 154 9.36 -14.77 -15.06
CA ASN A 154 9.39 -14.01 -16.30
C ASN A 154 10.11 -14.77 -17.41
N ASN A 155 9.51 -14.84 -18.60
CA ASN A 155 10.08 -15.51 -19.79
C ASN A 155 11.19 -14.74 -20.51
N ARG A 156 11.64 -13.59 -19.96
CA ARG A 156 12.62 -12.71 -20.61
C ARG A 156 13.90 -12.66 -19.80
N ARG A 157 15.04 -12.93 -20.45
CA ARG A 157 16.35 -12.65 -19.86
C ARG A 157 16.55 -11.14 -19.81
N LYS A 158 16.90 -10.61 -18.64
CA LYS A 158 17.22 -9.19 -18.43
C LYS A 158 18.67 -8.98 -17.96
N PHE A 159 19.48 -10.04 -18.05
CA PHE A 159 20.92 -10.06 -17.84
C PHE A 159 21.61 -10.51 -19.12
#